data_AF-A0A402AKI4-F1
#
_entry.id   AF-A0A402AKI4-F1
#
_cell.length_a   1.000
_cell.length_b   1.000
_cell.length_c   1.000
_cell.angle_alpha   90.00
_cell.angle_beta   90.00
_cell.angle_gamma   90.00
#
_symmetry.space_group_name_H-M   'P 1'
#
loop_
_entity.id
_entity.type
_entity.pdbx_description
1 polymer ?
#
loop_
_entity_poly.entity_id
_entity_poly.type
_entity_poly.pdbx_seq_one_letter_code
_entity_poly.pdbx_strand_id
1 'polypeptide(L)'
;MIYYRVAFCVEQAPVESTEHINSHCQALTQQMVWKWRSTLLTSPHALFTLLRAYSYIPKENVRVFFASSEAEMDDMLTRQNAGQISSSVTADQFMSGKRINTMDVKRLEFELSTEVDHDEPYEFTLPLSISERMAWMALLRKRQQGELES
;
A
#
# COMPACT_ATOMS: atom_id res chain seq x y z
N MET A 1 -5.07 3.99 -14.20
CA MET A 1 -5.68 5.16 -13.53
C MET A 1 -5.48 4.98 -12.03
N ILE A 2 -5.16 6.03 -11.27
CA ILE A 2 -4.95 5.93 -9.81
C ILE A 2 -6.23 6.38 -9.10
N TYR A 3 -6.66 5.59 -8.13
CA TYR A 3 -7.79 5.89 -7.24
C TYR A 3 -7.29 6.24 -5.84
N TYR A 4 -8.08 7.00 -5.10
CA TYR A 4 -7.79 7.44 -3.74
C TYR A 4 -8.97 7.14 -2.80
N ARG A 5 -8.67 6.73 -1.57
CA ARG A 5 -9.64 6.67 -0.47
C ARG A 5 -9.01 7.15 0.82
N VAL A 6 -9.86 7.60 1.74
CA VAL A 6 -9.47 8.07 3.06
C VAL A 6 -10.12 7.19 4.11
N ALA A 7 -9.31 6.68 5.03
CA ALA A 7 -9.75 5.97 6.21
C ALA A 7 -9.45 6.80 7.46
N PHE A 8 -10.36 6.75 8.43
CA PHE A 8 -10.14 7.36 9.73
C PHE A 8 -9.90 6.26 10.76
N CYS A 9 -9.01 6.55 11.70
CA CYS A 9 -8.81 5.75 12.88
C CYS A 9 -10.01 5.95 13.82
N VAL A 10 -10.68 4.86 14.20
CA VAL A 10 -11.81 4.89 15.14
C VAL A 10 -11.46 3.98 16.30
N GLU A 11 -11.68 4.48 17.52
CA GLU A 11 -11.57 3.67 18.73
C GLU A 11 -12.70 2.65 18.75
N GLN A 12 -12.36 1.36 18.80
CA GLN A 12 -13.34 0.30 18.89
C GLN A 12 -13.58 -0.02 20.37
N ALA A 13 -14.84 0.10 20.81
CA ALA A 13 -15.24 -0.40 22.12
C ALA A 13 -14.96 -1.93 22.17
N PRO A 14 -14.48 -2.46 23.30
CA PRO A 14 -14.16 -3.89 23.40
C PRO A 14 -15.43 -4.69 23.11
N VAL A 15 -15.35 -5.55 22.09
CA VAL A 15 -16.36 -6.57 21.87
C VAL A 15 -16.16 -7.59 22.97
N GLU A 16 -17.06 -7.62 23.96
CA GLU A 16 -17.18 -8.73 24.89
C GLU A 16 -17.54 -9.98 24.09
N SER A 17 -16.52 -10.66 23.57
CA SER A 17 -16.65 -12.05 23.15
C SER A 17 -16.73 -12.88 24.44
N THR A 18 -17.96 -13.14 24.87
CA THR A 18 -18.26 -14.16 25.88
C THR A 18 -17.73 -15.49 25.38
N GLU A 19 -16.60 -15.95 25.93
CA GLU A 19 -16.38 -17.36 26.27
C GLU A 19 -15.16 -17.54 27.21
N HIS A 20 -15.51 -17.82 28.47
CA HIS A 20 -14.84 -18.56 29.55
C HIS A 20 -13.30 -18.64 29.69
N ILE A 21 -12.86 -18.09 30.83
CA ILE A 21 -11.88 -18.59 31.83
C ILE A 21 -10.41 -18.73 31.36
N ASN A 22 -9.60 -17.71 31.64
CA ASN A 22 -8.45 -17.88 32.55
C ASN A 22 -7.90 -16.52 33.00
N SER A 23 -7.68 -16.40 34.31
CA SER A 23 -7.18 -15.21 34.99
C SER A 23 -5.73 -14.90 34.59
N HIS A 24 -5.55 -13.88 33.76
CA HIS A 24 -4.31 -13.10 33.70
C HIS A 24 -4.67 -11.70 33.17
N CYS A 25 -4.30 -10.66 33.91
CA CYS A 25 -4.66 -9.25 33.72
C CYS A 25 -4.91 -8.87 32.25
N GLN A 26 -6.18 -8.78 31.84
CA GLN A 26 -6.56 -8.25 30.53
C GLN A 26 -6.36 -6.73 30.57
N ALA A 27 -5.22 -6.27 30.06
CA ALA A 27 -5.12 -4.89 29.60
C ALA A 27 -6.23 -4.70 28.56
N LEU A 28 -7.18 -3.81 28.86
CA LEU A 28 -8.14 -3.27 27.89
C LEU A 28 -7.34 -2.63 26.76
N THR A 29 -6.92 -3.43 25.79
CA THR A 29 -6.24 -2.93 24.61
C THR A 29 -7.34 -2.33 23.74
N GLN A 30 -7.57 -1.03 23.91
CA GLN A 30 -8.35 -0.23 22.97
C GLN A 30 -7.76 -0.48 21.57
N GLN A 31 -8.41 -1.30 20.77
CA GLN A 31 -7.98 -1.56 19.41
C GLN A 31 -8.45 -0.39 18.54
N MET A 32 -7.47 0.39 18.09
CA MET A 32 -7.66 1.41 17.07
C MET A 32 -7.81 0.72 15.72
N VAL A 33 -8.98 0.87 15.09
CA VAL A 33 -9.27 0.26 13.78
C VAL A 33 -9.55 1.33 12.75
N TRP A 34 -8.89 1.20 11.60
CA TRP A 34 -9.07 2.05 10.45
C TRP A 34 -10.33 1.64 9.69
N LYS A 35 -11.21 2.62 9.44
CA LYS A 35 -12.45 2.44 8.67
C LYS A 35 -12.52 3.43 7.52
N TRP A 36 -13.00 2.96 6.37
CA TRP A 36 -13.25 3.82 5.21
C TRP A 36 -14.26 4.91 5.54
N ARG A 37 -13.94 6.14 5.14
CA ARG A 37 -14.81 7.32 5.32
C ARG A 37 -15.09 8.05 4.02
N SER A 38 -14.27 7.86 3.00
CA SER A 38 -14.55 8.36 1.66
C SER A 38 -14.97 7.24 0.69
N THR A 39 -15.73 7.63 -0.31
CA THR A 39 -15.89 6.86 -1.55
C THR A 39 -14.59 6.87 -2.36
N LEU A 40 -14.54 6.05 -3.41
CA LEU A 40 -13.45 6.10 -4.39
C LEU A 40 -13.37 7.49 -5.02
N LEU A 41 -12.21 8.11 -4.93
CA LEU A 41 -11.91 9.39 -5.56
C LEU A 41 -10.96 9.14 -6.73
N THR A 42 -11.27 9.72 -7.88
CA THR A 42 -10.45 9.63 -9.10
C THR A 42 -9.54 10.84 -9.31
N SER A 43 -9.66 11.85 -8.45
CA SER A 43 -8.96 13.12 -8.57
C SER A 43 -8.27 13.52 -7.26
N PRO A 44 -6.98 13.88 -7.29
CA PRO A 44 -6.28 14.45 -6.14
C PRO A 44 -6.95 15.72 -5.61
N HIS A 45 -7.59 16.52 -6.48
CA HIS A 45 -8.27 17.74 -6.07
C HIS A 45 -9.46 17.44 -5.15
N ALA A 46 -10.26 16.42 -5.47
CA ALA A 46 -11.37 15.98 -4.64
C ALA A 46 -10.87 15.50 -3.26
N LEU A 47 -9.72 14.82 -3.23
CA LEU A 47 -9.07 14.38 -2.00
C LEU A 47 -8.62 15.58 -1.14
N PHE A 48 -7.99 16.61 -1.73
CA PHE A 48 -7.62 17.82 -0.99
C PHE A 48 -8.83 18.54 -0.40
N THR A 49 -9.93 18.65 -1.16
CA THR A 49 -11.17 19.25 -0.68
C THR A 49 -11.75 18.46 0.50
N LEU A 50 -11.73 17.13 0.43
CA LEU A 50 -12.18 16.26 1.51
C LEU A 50 -11.31 16.41 2.76
N LEU A 51 -9.98 16.36 2.62
CA LEU A 51 -9.06 16.54 3.75
C LEU A 51 -9.22 17.91 4.42
N ARG A 52 -9.50 18.96 3.63
CA ARG A 52 -9.83 20.30 4.16
C ARG A 52 -11.16 20.33 4.91
N ALA A 53 -12.19 19.63 4.41
CA ALA A 53 -13.48 19.54 5.09
C ALA A 53 -13.39 18.83 6.46
N TYR A 54 -12.44 17.89 6.60
CA TYR A 54 -12.18 17.16 7.83
C TYR A 54 -11.00 17.70 8.65
N SER A 55 -10.64 18.99 8.50
CA SER A 55 -9.49 19.59 9.18
C SER A 55 -9.58 19.62 10.71
N TYR A 56 -10.77 19.39 11.27
CA TYR A 56 -11.00 19.30 12.71
C TYR A 56 -10.52 17.97 13.32
N ILE A 57 -10.30 16.95 12.48
CA ILE A 57 -9.79 15.64 12.92
C ILE A 57 -8.25 15.72 12.99
N PRO A 58 -7.62 15.20 14.06
CA PRO A 58 -6.17 15.11 14.14
C PRO A 58 -5.61 14.35 12.93
N LYS A 59 -4.54 14.89 12.33
CA LYS A 59 -3.99 14.34 11.09
C LYS A 59 -3.40 12.95 11.28
N GLU A 60 -2.99 12.58 12.50
CA GLU A 60 -2.59 11.20 12.84
C GLU A 60 -3.72 10.19 12.70
N ASN A 61 -4.98 10.62 12.84
CA ASN A 61 -6.17 9.78 12.74
C ASN A 61 -6.74 9.72 11.33
N VAL A 62 -6.07 10.34 10.35
CA VAL A 62 -6.50 10.37 8.95
C VAL A 62 -5.40 9.83 8.06
N ARG A 63 -5.73 8.77 7.32
CA ARG A 63 -4.79 8.08 6.44
C ARG A 63 -5.37 7.97 5.04
N VAL A 64 -4.53 8.29 4.06
CA VAL A 64 -4.85 8.32 2.63
C VAL A 64 -4.27 7.08 1.98
N PHE A 65 -5.13 6.35 1.29
CA PHE A 65 -4.81 5.15 0.52
C PHE A 65 -4.94 5.50 -0.96
N PHE A 66 -4.04 4.96 -1.78
CA PHE A 66 -4.05 5.18 -3.22
C PHE A 66 -3.51 3.94 -3.95
N ALA A 67 -4.23 3.52 -4.98
CA ALA A 67 -3.95 2.28 -5.67
C ALA A 67 -4.48 2.30 -7.11
N SER A 68 -4.16 1.26 -7.86
CA SER A 68 -4.70 1.06 -9.21
C SER A 68 -6.07 0.36 -9.21
N SER A 69 -6.42 -0.29 -8.10
CA SER A 69 -7.64 -1.08 -7.93
C SER A 69 -8.27 -0.83 -6.55
N GLU A 70 -9.59 -1.01 -6.44
CA GLU A 70 -10.30 -0.98 -5.16
C GLU A 70 -9.90 -2.14 -4.25
N ALA A 71 -9.78 -3.35 -4.81
CA ALA A 71 -9.35 -4.53 -4.06
C ALA A 71 -7.97 -4.33 -3.42
N GLU A 72 -7.03 -3.73 -4.15
CA GLU A 72 -5.69 -3.37 -3.64
C GLU A 72 -5.79 -2.41 -2.44
N MET A 73 -6.72 -1.45 -2.44
CA MET A 73 -6.93 -0.56 -1.29
C MET A 73 -7.54 -1.28 -0.09
N ASP A 74 -8.50 -2.18 -0.32
CA ASP A 74 -9.10 -2.96 0.77
C ASP A 74 -8.05 -3.88 1.42
N ASP A 75 -7.19 -4.51 0.62
CA ASP A 75 -6.05 -5.29 1.11
C ASP A 75 -5.04 -4.43 1.87
N MET A 76 -4.80 -3.19 1.43
CA MET A 76 -3.97 -2.24 2.19
C MET A 76 -4.59 -1.89 3.54
N LEU A 77 -5.92 -1.74 3.62
CA LEU A 77 -6.61 -1.41 4.87
C LEU A 77 -6.58 -2.59 5.85
N THR A 78 -6.81 -3.81 5.37
CA THR A 78 -6.75 -5.02 6.21
C THR A 78 -5.36 -5.21 6.78
N ARG A 79 -4.31 -5.05 5.95
CA ARG A 79 -2.90 -5.08 6.39
C ARG A 79 -2.60 -3.99 7.42
N GLN A 80 -3.05 -2.76 7.18
CA GLN A 80 -2.86 -1.65 8.12
C GLN A 80 -3.55 -1.91 9.48
N ASN A 81 -4.72 -2.54 9.48
CA ASN A 81 -5.42 -2.95 10.70
C ASN A 81 -4.75 -4.12 11.43
N ALA A 82 -4.07 -5.01 10.71
CA ALA A 82 -3.25 -6.07 11.27
C ALA A 82 -1.90 -5.56 11.82
N GLY A 83 -1.61 -4.26 11.74
CA GLY A 83 -0.34 -3.67 12.15
C GLY A 83 0.81 -3.93 11.17
N GLN A 84 0.51 -4.41 9.96
CA GLN A 84 1.48 -4.62 8.90
C GLN A 84 1.76 -3.32 8.15
N ILE A 85 2.88 -3.29 7.43
CA ILE A 85 3.29 -2.16 6.62
C ILE A 85 2.36 -2.05 5.41
N SER A 86 1.91 -0.83 5.12
CA SER A 86 1.00 -0.50 4.02
C SER A 86 1.50 0.76 3.32
N SER A 87 1.41 0.84 1.99
CA SER A 87 1.76 2.04 1.19
C SER A 87 0.77 3.21 1.34
N SER A 88 0.13 3.32 2.50
CA SER A 88 -0.73 4.43 2.83
C SER A 88 0.06 5.59 3.46
N VAL A 89 -0.39 6.82 3.23
CA VAL A 89 0.25 8.03 3.75
C VAL A 89 -0.64 8.76 4.73
N THR A 90 -0.03 9.36 5.74
CA THR A 90 -0.73 10.24 6.69
C THR A 90 -1.22 11.51 5.96
N ALA A 91 -2.38 12.04 6.37
CA ALA A 91 -2.91 13.27 5.80
C ALA A 91 -1.92 14.44 5.89
N ASP A 92 -1.13 14.52 6.97
CA ASP A 92 -0.11 15.56 7.10
C ASP A 92 0.98 15.45 6.03
N GLN A 93 1.49 14.24 5.81
CA GLN A 93 2.52 13.99 4.79
C GLN A 93 1.98 14.34 3.40
N PHE A 94 0.73 13.98 3.10
CA PHE A 94 0.07 14.31 1.85
C PHE A 94 -0.15 15.83 1.67
N MET A 95 -0.51 16.55 2.74
CA MET A 95 -0.76 17.99 2.70
C MET A 95 0.50 18.86 2.80
N SER A 96 1.62 18.31 3.29
CA SER A 96 2.88 19.04 3.50
C SER A 96 3.54 19.55 2.22
N GLY A 97 3.02 19.18 1.04
CA GLY A 97 3.59 19.56 -0.26
C GLY A 97 4.91 18.89 -0.58
N LYS A 98 5.44 18.05 0.33
CA LYS A 98 6.54 17.14 0.02
C LYS A 98 6.05 16.19 -1.07
N ARG A 99 6.75 16.16 -2.20
CA ARG A 99 6.49 15.20 -3.26
C ARG A 99 6.74 13.81 -2.69
N ILE A 100 5.67 13.09 -2.37
CA ILE A 100 5.75 11.68 -2.01
C ILE A 100 5.99 10.94 -3.32
N ASN A 101 7.17 10.37 -3.48
CA ASN A 101 7.42 9.46 -4.58
C ASN A 101 6.66 8.17 -4.29
N THR A 102 5.52 8.00 -4.94
CA THR A 102 4.66 6.82 -4.78
C THR A 102 5.40 5.54 -5.15
N MET A 103 6.40 5.59 -6.02
CA MET A 103 7.23 4.44 -6.35
C MET A 103 8.16 4.06 -5.20
N ASP A 104 8.77 5.04 -4.53
CA ASP A 104 9.62 4.76 -3.38
C ASP A 104 8.81 4.19 -2.21
N VAL A 105 7.58 4.69 -1.99
CA VAL A 105 6.68 4.14 -0.96
C VAL A 105 6.27 2.70 -1.28
N LYS A 106 5.92 2.41 -2.53
CA LYS A 106 5.60 1.03 -2.96
C LYS A 106 6.81 0.10 -2.90
N ARG A 107 8.01 0.60 -3.26
CA ARG A 107 9.26 -0.17 -3.16
C ARG A 107 9.59 -0.49 -1.70
N LEU A 108 9.51 0.50 -0.81
CA LEU A 108 9.72 0.31 0.64
C LEU A 108 8.68 -0.64 1.24
N GLU A 109 7.41 -0.54 0.83
CA GLU A 109 6.38 -1.50 1.23
C GLU A 109 6.76 -2.92 0.79
N PHE A 110 7.22 -3.10 -0.45
CA PHE A 110 7.66 -4.41 -0.95
C PHE A 110 8.89 -4.92 -0.19
N GLU A 111 9.93 -4.11 -0.01
CA GLU A 111 11.17 -4.46 0.71
C GLU A 111 10.94 -4.81 2.19
N LEU A 112 9.95 -4.18 2.83
CA LEU A 112 9.64 -4.39 4.24
C LEU A 112 8.46 -5.36 4.46
N SER A 113 7.79 -5.78 3.39
CA SER A 113 6.75 -6.80 3.49
C SER A 113 7.39 -8.12 3.83
N THR A 114 6.86 -8.79 4.84
CA THR A 114 7.24 -10.17 5.19
C THR A 114 6.61 -11.20 4.26
N GLU A 115 6.25 -10.82 3.03
CA GLU A 115 5.79 -11.79 2.04
C GLU A 115 6.97 -12.70 1.68
N VAL A 116 6.73 -14.00 1.84
CA VAL A 116 7.74 -15.06 1.85
C VAL A 116 8.29 -15.36 0.44
N ASP A 117 7.77 -14.71 -0.60
CA ASP A 117 8.08 -15.01 -1.99
C ASP A 117 9.19 -14.12 -2.57
N HIS A 118 10.30 -14.02 -1.84
CA HIS A 118 11.52 -13.38 -2.33
C HIS A 118 12.64 -14.38 -2.61
N ASP A 119 12.39 -15.65 -2.30
CA ASP A 119 13.31 -16.77 -2.47
C ASP A 119 12.84 -17.76 -3.55
N GLU A 120 11.82 -17.44 -4.35
CA GLU A 120 11.53 -18.28 -5.52
C GLU A 120 12.75 -18.27 -6.46
N PRO A 121 13.40 -19.43 -6.67
CA PRO A 121 14.58 -19.48 -7.50
C PRO A 121 14.18 -19.10 -8.92
N TYR A 122 14.92 -18.16 -9.50
CA TYR A 122 14.76 -17.80 -10.90
C TYR A 122 14.82 -19.05 -11.77
N GLU A 123 13.67 -19.44 -12.35
CA GLU A 123 13.61 -20.55 -13.28
C GLU A 123 14.03 -20.06 -14.66
N PHE A 124 15.27 -20.38 -15.03
CA PHE A 124 15.76 -20.10 -16.38
C PHE A 124 14.96 -20.95 -17.39
N THR A 125 14.06 -20.31 -18.12
CA THR A 125 13.34 -20.93 -19.24
C THR A 125 14.06 -20.63 -20.54
N LEU A 126 14.25 -21.68 -21.36
CA LEU A 126 14.74 -21.49 -22.73
C LEU A 126 13.69 -20.76 -23.55
N PRO A 127 14.07 -19.85 -24.47
CA PRO A 127 13.12 -19.20 -25.38
C PRO A 127 12.27 -20.27 -26.08
N LEU A 128 10.97 -20.24 -25.83
CA LEU A 128 10.03 -21.24 -26.34
C LEU A 128 9.74 -21.01 -27.83
N SER A 129 10.03 -19.80 -28.32
CA SER A 129 9.83 -19.41 -29.70
C SER A 129 11.09 -18.87 -30.39
N ILE A 130 11.11 -19.04 -31.71
CA ILE A 130 12.11 -18.43 -32.60
C ILE A 130 12.07 -16.90 -32.47
N SER A 131 10.88 -16.31 -32.30
CA SER A 131 10.68 -14.87 -32.16
C SER A 131 11.36 -14.31 -30.93
N GLU A 132 11.22 -14.97 -29.77
CA GLU A 132 11.92 -14.58 -28.54
C GLU A 132 13.43 -14.69 -28.71
N ARG A 133 13.93 -15.78 -29.32
CA ARG A 133 15.37 -15.94 -29.59
C ARG A 133 15.93 -14.84 -30.50
N MET A 134 15.17 -14.42 -31.52
CA MET A 134 15.56 -13.32 -32.41
C MET A 134 15.55 -11.98 -31.68
N ALA A 135 14.57 -11.75 -30.79
CA ALA A 135 14.53 -10.55 -29.94
C ALA A 135 15.75 -10.49 -29.01
N TRP A 136 16.13 -11.61 -28.38
CA TRP A 136 17.35 -11.72 -27.57
C TRP A 136 18.62 -11.43 -28.36
N MET A 137 18.77 -11.98 -29.58
CA MET A 137 19.91 -11.69 -30.45
C MET A 137 19.95 -10.23 -30.88
N ALA A 138 18.80 -9.60 -31.12
CA ALA A 138 18.73 -8.18 -31.44
C ALA A 138 19.16 -7.31 -30.25
N LEU A 139 18.73 -7.64 -29.02
CA LEU A 139 19.15 -6.95 -27.80
C LEU A 139 20.66 -7.07 -27.55
N LEU A 140 21.24 -8.26 -27.73
CA LEU A 140 22.68 -8.48 -27.62
C LEU A 140 23.48 -7.61 -28.61
N ARG A 141 22.99 -7.50 -29.85
CA ARG A 141 23.60 -6.64 -30.87
C ARG A 141 23.55 -5.17 -30.46
N LYS A 142 22.41 -4.70 -29.93
CA LYS A 142 22.26 -3.33 -29.44
C LYS A 142 23.19 -3.00 -28.27
N ARG A 143 23.37 -3.95 -27.35
CA ARG A 143 24.35 -3.80 -26.26
C ARG A 143 25.78 -3.70 -26.77
N GLN A 144 26.16 -4.55 -27.73
CA GLN A 144 27.49 -4.49 -28.36
C GLN A 144 27.73 -3.18 -29.12
N GLN A 145 26.67 -2.59 -29.66
CA GLN A 145 26.71 -1.30 -30.35
C GLN A 145 26.69 -0.10 -29.38
N GLY A 146 26.60 -0.33 -28.08
CA GLY A 146 26.56 0.73 -27.05
C GLY A 146 25.22 1.46 -26.97
N GLU A 147 24.16 0.93 -27.58
CA GLU A 147 22.81 1.51 -27.52
C GLU A 147 22.08 1.20 -26.21
N LEU A 148 22.62 0.29 -25.40
CA LEU A 148 22.10 -0.09 -24.09
C LEU A 148 23.21 0.13 -23.05
N GLU A 149 22.87 0.79 -21.94
CA GLU A 149 23.80 1.00 -20.84
C GLU A 149 24.22 -0.34 -20.20
N SER A 150 25.47 -0.38 -19.72
CA SER A 150 26.13 -1.59 -19.21
C SER A 150 25.82 -1.87 -17.76
#